data_AF-A0A2W5Z8Q0-F1
#
_entry.id   AF-A0A2W5Z8Q0-F1
#
_cell.length_a   1.000
_cell.length_b   1.000
_cell.length_c   1.000
_cell.angle_alpha   90.00
_cell.angle_beta   90.00
_cell.angle_gamma   90.00
#
_symmetry.space_group_name_H-M   'P 1'
#
loop_
_entity.id
_entity.type
_entity.pdbx_description
1 polymer ?
#
loop_
_entity_poly.entity_id
_entity_poly.type
_entity_poly.pdbx_seq_one_letter_code
_entity_poly.pdbx_strand_id
1 'polypeptide(L)'
;MKLHSSTSEKTIVIRPDPKLGQPGQLAHKIFIALIKKHSDYGRPIRQEVSFTKRELGRLIGRKEWGGRDSEQLSRALHEIHYTFINAHFKKSDGRHVEHSFNIFPEIFLERREFASDPIEACTITLAEPIIASLQDEHCGVAAAS
;
A
#
# COMPACT_ATOMS: atom_id res chain seq x y z
N MET A 1 4.09 2.07 25.69
CA MET A 1 5.55 1.96 25.53
C MET A 1 5.95 2.84 24.35
N LYS A 2 6.58 4.00 24.57
CA LYS A 2 6.94 4.97 23.52
C LYS A 2 8.26 4.55 22.85
N LEU A 3 8.27 4.37 21.53
CA LEU A 3 9.45 4.07 20.73
C LEU A 3 9.98 5.36 20.09
N HIS A 4 10.69 6.18 20.87
CA HIS A 4 11.54 7.23 20.29
C HIS A 4 12.98 6.70 20.26
N SER A 5 13.52 6.45 19.08
CA SER A 5 14.98 6.41 18.91
C SER A 5 15.36 6.97 17.55
N SER A 6 16.04 8.11 17.58
CA SER A 6 16.79 8.70 16.48
C SER A 6 17.63 7.63 15.79
N THR A 7 17.19 7.23 14.61
CA THR A 7 17.79 6.16 13.84
C THR A 7 19.00 6.70 13.08
N SER A 8 20.22 6.23 13.39
CA SER A 8 21.45 6.76 12.79
C SER A 8 21.68 6.26 11.36
N GLU A 9 21.15 5.09 11.01
CA GLU A 9 21.29 4.46 9.70
C GLU A 9 19.98 3.75 9.33
N LYS A 10 19.47 4.00 8.11
CA LYS A 10 18.27 3.37 7.56
C LYS A 10 18.57 2.86 6.15
N THR A 11 18.39 1.57 5.93
CA THR A 11 18.46 0.96 4.60
C THR A 11 17.13 0.30 4.27
N ILE A 12 16.55 0.64 3.12
CA ILE A 12 15.29 0.05 2.64
C ILE A 12 15.58 -0.74 1.38
N VAL A 13 15.23 -2.02 1.40
CA VAL A 13 15.33 -2.93 0.25
C VAL A 13 13.92 -3.34 -0.17
N ILE A 14 13.59 -3.11 -1.44
CA ILE A 14 12.32 -3.53 -2.03
C ILE A 14 12.55 -4.84 -2.78
N ARG A 15 11.81 -5.90 -2.43
CA ARG A 15 11.88 -7.21 -3.05
C ARG A 15 10.53 -7.55 -3.67
N PRO A 16 10.38 -7.43 -5.00
CA PRO A 16 9.20 -7.93 -5.68
C PRO A 16 9.13 -9.46 -5.61
N ASP A 17 7.94 -10.00 -5.87
CA ASP A 17 7.73 -11.44 -5.92
C ASP A 17 8.49 -12.07 -7.10
N PRO A 18 9.20 -13.20 -6.89
CA PRO A 18 9.99 -13.84 -7.94
C PRO A 18 9.15 -14.45 -9.08
N LYS A 19 7.86 -14.75 -8.86
CA LYS A 19 6.96 -15.31 -9.88
C LYS A 19 6.19 -14.23 -10.64
N LEU A 20 5.84 -13.13 -9.99
CA LEU A 20 5.11 -12.02 -10.61
C LEU A 20 6.04 -10.95 -11.20
N GLY A 21 7.28 -10.89 -10.73
CA GLY A 21 8.26 -9.90 -11.16
C GLY A 21 8.01 -8.51 -10.57
N GLN A 22 8.61 -7.50 -11.20
CA GLN A 22 8.41 -6.10 -10.82
C GLN A 22 6.97 -5.65 -11.12
N PRO A 23 6.34 -4.86 -10.25
CA PRO A 23 5.02 -4.28 -10.53
C PRO A 23 4.98 -3.56 -11.88
N GLY A 24 4.01 -3.93 -12.73
CA GLY A 24 3.85 -3.32 -14.05
C GLY A 24 3.28 -1.89 -14.02
N GLN A 25 3.07 -1.28 -15.19
CA GLN A 25 2.51 0.09 -15.27
C GLN A 25 1.14 0.22 -14.59
N LEU A 26 0.28 -0.79 -14.70
CA LEU A 26 -1.05 -0.78 -14.07
C LEU A 26 -0.91 -0.85 -12.55
N ALA A 27 -0.06 -1.73 -12.03
CA ALA A 27 0.22 -1.84 -10.60
C ALA A 27 0.79 -0.52 -10.05
N HIS A 28 1.71 0.13 -10.77
CA HIS A 28 2.21 1.45 -10.38
C HIS A 28 1.10 2.51 -10.31
N LYS A 29 0.21 2.58 -11.32
CA LYS A 29 -0.94 3.52 -11.30
C LYS A 29 -1.87 3.26 -10.13
N ILE A 30 -2.18 1.98 -9.85
CA ILE A 30 -3.02 1.59 -8.72
C ILE A 30 -2.34 1.99 -7.41
N PHE A 31 -1.06 1.67 -7.23
CA PHE A 31 -0.29 2.04 -6.05
C PHE A 31 -0.39 3.53 -5.73
N ILE A 32 -0.15 4.41 -6.72
CA ILE A 32 -0.25 5.86 -6.52
C ILE A 32 -1.66 6.28 -6.11
N ALA A 33 -2.69 5.68 -6.70
CA ALA A 33 -4.07 5.99 -6.36
C ALA A 33 -4.48 5.50 -4.96
N LEU A 34 -3.96 4.35 -4.51
CA LEU A 34 -4.12 3.86 -3.14
C LEU A 34 -3.52 4.83 -2.13
N ILE A 35 -2.27 5.25 -2.34
CA ILE A 35 -1.58 6.20 -1.46
C ILE A 35 -2.28 7.57 -1.42
N LYS A 36 -2.74 8.06 -2.57
CA LYS A 36 -3.54 9.29 -2.65
C LYS A 36 -4.81 9.18 -1.82
N LYS A 37 -5.57 8.10 -2.00
CA LYS A 37 -6.82 7.90 -1.24
C LYS A 37 -6.57 7.84 0.27
N HIS A 38 -5.52 7.15 0.73
CA HIS A 38 -5.14 7.18 2.15
C HIS A 38 -4.81 8.59 2.65
N SER A 39 -4.16 9.39 1.81
CA SER A 39 -3.73 10.75 2.15
C SER A 39 -4.90 11.76 2.18
N ASP A 40 -5.91 11.57 1.31
CA ASP A 40 -7.09 12.44 1.22
C ASP A 40 -8.00 12.40 2.46
N TYR A 41 -7.93 11.33 3.27
CA TYR A 41 -8.70 11.22 4.51
C TYR A 41 -8.22 12.16 5.64
N GLY A 42 -7.03 12.75 5.52
CA GLY A 42 -6.45 13.60 6.56
C GLY A 42 -6.09 12.85 7.84
N ARG A 43 -6.14 13.54 8.98
CA ARG A 43 -5.90 12.95 10.31
C ARG A 43 -7.25 12.69 11.01
N PRO A 44 -7.44 11.54 11.68
CA PRO A 44 -6.51 10.42 11.83
C PRO A 44 -6.36 9.61 10.54
N ILE A 45 -5.16 9.08 10.31
CA ILE A 45 -4.90 8.23 9.14
C ILE A 45 -5.70 6.95 9.29
N ARG A 46 -6.53 6.66 8.30
CA ARG A 46 -7.26 5.39 8.24
C ARG A 46 -6.32 4.28 7.78
N GLN A 47 -6.33 3.19 8.54
CA GLN A 47 -5.62 1.97 8.18
C GLN A 47 -6.22 1.32 6.93
N GLU A 48 -7.52 1.50 6.70
CA GLU A 48 -8.23 0.91 5.55
C GLU A 48 -8.81 1.98 4.63
N VAL A 49 -8.81 1.68 3.33
CA VAL A 49 -9.54 2.45 2.31
C VAL A 49 -10.30 1.51 1.38
N SER A 50 -11.53 1.89 1.05
CA SER A 50 -12.38 1.10 0.15
C SER A 50 -12.65 1.85 -1.14
N PHE A 51 -12.66 1.12 -2.25
CA PHE A 51 -12.98 1.60 -3.59
C PHE A 51 -14.22 0.87 -4.11
N THR A 52 -15.20 1.64 -4.56
CA THR A 52 -16.33 1.12 -5.34
C THR A 52 -15.91 0.81 -6.77
N LYS A 53 -16.67 -0.04 -7.46
CA LYS A 53 -16.53 -0.33 -8.90
C LYS A 53 -16.38 0.93 -9.76
N ARG A 54 -17.15 1.98 -9.47
CA ARG A 54 -17.08 3.25 -10.20
C ARG A 54 -15.74 3.96 -9.98
N GLU A 55 -15.23 3.96 -8.76
CA GLU A 55 -13.91 4.53 -8.44
C GLU A 55 -12.78 3.71 -9.06
N LEU A 56 -12.88 2.37 -9.01
CA LEU A 56 -11.94 1.47 -9.66
C LEU A 56 -11.89 1.71 -11.18
N GLY A 57 -13.05 1.82 -11.84
CA GLY A 57 -13.13 2.11 -13.27
C GLY A 57 -12.47 3.43 -13.66
N ARG A 58 -12.72 4.49 -12.87
CA ARG A 58 -12.04 5.79 -13.04
C ARG A 58 -10.52 5.69 -12.85
N LEU A 59 -10.09 4.95 -11.84
CA LEU A 59 -8.68 4.78 -11.46
C LEU A 59 -7.87 4.08 -12.56
N ILE A 60 -8.45 3.09 -13.24
CA ILE A 60 -7.81 2.42 -14.38
C ILE A 60 -8.08 3.09 -15.73
N GLY A 61 -8.85 4.19 -15.76
CA GLY A 61 -9.17 4.95 -16.96
C GLY A 61 -10.09 4.24 -17.94
N ARG A 62 -10.94 3.32 -17.48
CA ARG A 62 -11.86 2.55 -18.34
C ARG A 62 -13.29 3.02 -18.20
N LYS A 63 -13.95 3.20 -19.35
CA LYS A 63 -15.36 3.61 -19.42
C LYS A 63 -16.31 2.45 -19.11
N GLU A 64 -15.93 1.24 -19.52
CA GLU A 64 -16.69 0.01 -19.27
C GLU A 64 -15.86 -0.89 -18.35
N TRP A 65 -16.53 -1.56 -17.41
CA TRP A 65 -15.91 -2.44 -16.42
C TRP A 65 -16.51 -3.84 -16.51
N GLY A 66 -15.70 -4.80 -16.94
CA GLY A 66 -16.07 -6.21 -17.08
C GLY A 66 -15.08 -7.17 -16.41
N GLY A 67 -15.23 -8.46 -16.74
CA GLY A 67 -14.44 -9.54 -16.14
C GLY A 67 -12.93 -9.41 -16.41
N ARG A 68 -12.54 -9.07 -17.64
CA ARG A 68 -11.12 -8.87 -18.01
C ARG A 68 -10.48 -7.72 -17.24
N ASP A 69 -11.21 -6.63 -17.02
CA ASP A 69 -10.72 -5.48 -16.25
C ASP A 69 -10.50 -5.87 -14.79
N SER A 70 -11.43 -6.66 -14.25
CA SER A 70 -11.36 -7.19 -12.89
C SER A 70 -10.19 -8.15 -12.68
N GLU A 71 -9.89 -8.99 -13.67
CA GLU A 71 -8.73 -9.88 -13.64
C GLU A 71 -7.41 -9.10 -13.69
N GLN A 72 -7.32 -8.09 -14.55
CA GLN A 72 -6.14 -7.21 -14.63
C GLN A 72 -5.95 -6.39 -13.35
N LEU A 73 -7.03 -5.88 -12.74
CA LEU A 73 -6.99 -5.24 -11.43
C LEU A 73 -6.47 -6.21 -10.36
N SER A 74 -7.06 -7.40 -10.28
CA SER A 74 -6.68 -8.41 -9.28
C SER A 74 -5.20 -8.80 -9.41
N ARG A 75 -4.72 -9.02 -10.64
CA ARG A 75 -3.30 -9.29 -10.89
C ARG A 75 -2.41 -8.12 -10.44
N ALA A 76 -2.75 -6.90 -10.80
CA ALA A 76 -1.95 -5.73 -10.44
C ALA A 76 -1.95 -5.49 -8.92
N LEU A 77 -3.07 -5.74 -8.24
CA LEU A 77 -3.15 -5.71 -6.78
C LEU A 77 -2.27 -6.79 -6.14
N HIS A 78 -2.22 -8.00 -6.70
CA HIS A 78 -1.32 -9.04 -6.25
C HIS A 78 0.17 -8.68 -6.45
N GLU A 79 0.55 -8.10 -7.59
CA GLU A 79 1.92 -7.62 -7.83
C GLU A 79 2.39 -6.65 -6.72
N ILE A 80 1.49 -5.77 -6.26
CA ILE A 80 1.78 -4.84 -5.16
C ILE A 80 1.79 -5.58 -3.82
N HIS A 81 0.78 -6.41 -3.55
CA HIS A 81 0.63 -7.15 -2.29
C HIS A 81 1.86 -8.01 -1.99
N TYR A 82 2.38 -8.72 -2.99
CA TYR A 82 3.54 -9.60 -2.82
C TYR A 82 4.90 -8.88 -2.89
N THR A 83 4.91 -7.55 -2.99
CA THR A 83 6.16 -6.78 -2.87
C THR A 83 6.50 -6.58 -1.40
N PHE A 84 7.63 -7.15 -0.98
CA PHE A 84 8.15 -7.02 0.38
C PHE A 84 9.06 -5.81 0.51
N ILE A 85 8.93 -5.11 1.63
CA ILE A 85 9.86 -4.12 2.12
C ILE A 85 10.67 -4.75 3.24
N ASN A 86 11.99 -4.74 3.10
CA ASN A 86 12.92 -5.02 4.18
C ASN A 86 13.55 -3.69 4.63
N ALA A 87 13.23 -3.26 5.84
CA ALA A 87 13.84 -2.10 6.48
C ALA A 87 14.88 -2.56 7.51
N HIS A 88 16.10 -2.09 7.35
CA HIS A 88 17.19 -2.30 8.31
C HIS A 88 17.49 -0.97 9.00
N PHE A 89 17.56 -0.99 10.33
CA PHE A 89 17.88 0.19 11.10
C PHE A 89 18.55 -0.10 12.43
N LYS A 90 19.32 0.89 12.93
CA LYS A 90 19.98 0.80 14.24
C LYS A 90 19.19 1.56 15.29
N LYS A 91 18.90 0.90 16.41
CA LYS A 91 18.28 1.51 17.59
C LYS A 91 19.32 2.31 18.39
N SER A 92 18.84 3.21 19.25
CA SER A 92 19.69 4.04 20.12
C SER A 92 20.54 3.23 21.10
N ASP A 93 20.10 2.02 21.46
CA ASP A 93 20.85 1.06 22.28
C ASP A 93 21.90 0.26 21.49
N GLY A 94 22.11 0.59 20.22
CA GLY A 94 23.09 -0.04 19.35
C GLY A 94 22.61 -1.31 18.65
N ARG A 95 21.41 -1.84 18.96
CA ARG A 95 20.90 -3.06 18.31
C ARG A 95 20.51 -2.80 16.86
N HIS A 96 20.87 -3.74 16.00
CA HIS A 96 20.37 -3.80 14.63
C HIS A 96 18.99 -4.43 14.62
N VAL A 97 18.06 -3.80 13.91
CA VAL A 97 16.71 -4.28 13.71
C VAL A 97 16.49 -4.47 12.23
N GLU A 98 15.96 -5.65 11.89
CA GLU A 98 15.43 -5.96 10.57
C GLU A 98 13.91 -6.08 10.70
N HIS A 99 13.20 -5.42 9.79
CA HIS A 99 11.76 -5.45 9.74
C HIS A 99 11.30 -5.71 8.31
N SER A 100 10.60 -6.83 8.10
CA SER A 100 10.05 -7.21 6.81
C SER A 100 8.53 -7.11 6.84
N PHE A 101 7.95 -6.38 5.88
CA PHE A 101 6.50 -6.21 5.77
C PHE A 101 6.10 -5.87 4.33
N ASN A 102 4.82 -6.04 4.00
CA ASN A 102 4.22 -5.65 2.72
C ASN A 102 3.52 -4.31 2.91
N ILE A 103 3.50 -3.44 1.89
CA ILE A 103 2.83 -2.13 2.01
C ILE A 103 1.34 -2.30 2.28
N PHE A 104 0.71 -3.22 1.55
CA PHE A 104 -0.69 -3.59 1.68
C PHE A 104 -0.80 -5.04 2.12
N PRO A 105 -0.73 -5.34 3.43
CA PRO A 105 -0.75 -6.71 3.94
C PRO A 105 -2.09 -7.42 3.73
N GLU A 106 -3.17 -6.69 3.42
CA GLU A 106 -4.47 -7.29 3.15
C GLU A 106 -5.17 -6.56 2.00
N ILE A 107 -5.76 -7.37 1.12
CA ILE A 107 -6.57 -6.96 -0.02
C ILE A 107 -7.86 -7.76 0.01
N PHE A 108 -8.98 -7.08 0.22
CA PHE A 108 -10.30 -7.69 0.25
C PHE A 108 -11.08 -7.28 -1.01
N LEU A 109 -11.51 -8.26 -1.81
CA LEU A 109 -12.24 -8.04 -3.05
C LEU A 109 -13.65 -8.60 -2.97
N GLU A 110 -14.64 -7.76 -3.24
CA GLU A 110 -16.05 -8.14 -3.25
C GLU A 110 -16.53 -8.35 -4.68
N ARG A 111 -17.29 -9.42 -4.88
CA ARG A 111 -17.94 -9.81 -6.13
C ARG A 111 -19.39 -10.18 -5.83
N ARG A 112 -20.22 -10.18 -6.86
CA ARG A 112 -21.67 -10.35 -6.68
C ARG A 112 -22.04 -11.74 -6.17
N GLU A 113 -21.67 -12.79 -6.89
CA GLU A 113 -22.10 -14.15 -6.58
C GLU A 113 -20.99 -15.17 -6.89
N PHE A 114 -20.32 -15.03 -8.05
CA PHE A 114 -19.29 -15.95 -8.51
C PHE A 114 -17.90 -15.31 -8.51
N ALA A 115 -16.85 -16.14 -8.38
CA ALA A 115 -15.46 -15.68 -8.46
C ALA A 115 -15.11 -15.05 -9.83
N SER A 116 -15.84 -15.43 -10.89
CA SER A 116 -15.74 -14.86 -12.23
C SER A 116 -16.46 -13.52 -12.40
N ASP A 117 -17.35 -13.17 -11.48
CA ASP A 117 -18.10 -11.91 -11.58
C ASP A 117 -17.16 -10.71 -11.46
N PRO A 118 -17.45 -9.59 -12.14
CA PRO A 118 -16.66 -8.39 -11.99
C PRO A 118 -16.54 -7.94 -10.52
N ILE A 119 -15.40 -7.37 -10.18
CA ILE A 119 -15.18 -6.78 -8.84
C ILE A 119 -16.13 -5.61 -8.66
N GLU A 120 -16.87 -5.60 -7.55
CA GLU A 120 -17.83 -4.56 -7.17
C GLU A 120 -17.24 -3.59 -6.13
N ALA A 121 -16.37 -4.09 -5.26
CA ALA A 121 -15.62 -3.27 -4.31
C ALA A 121 -14.26 -3.88 -3.97
N CYS A 122 -13.35 -3.03 -3.52
CA CYS A 122 -12.00 -3.41 -3.10
C CYS A 122 -11.63 -2.62 -1.84
N THR A 123 -11.32 -3.31 -0.75
CA THR A 123 -10.82 -2.71 0.49
C THR A 123 -9.35 -3.10 0.66
N ILE A 124 -8.53 -2.10 0.97
CA ILE A 124 -7.08 -2.24 1.10
C ILE A 124 -6.67 -1.78 2.50
N THR A 125 -5.87 -2.60 3.17
CA THR A 125 -5.30 -2.31 4.47
C THR A 125 -3.86 -1.85 4.30
N LEU A 126 -3.48 -0.72 4.90
CA LEU A 126 -2.10 -0.25 4.97
C LEU A 126 -1.38 -0.88 6.15
N ALA A 127 -0.11 -1.22 5.95
CA ALA A 127 0.72 -1.82 6.99
C ALA A 127 0.84 -0.92 8.22
N GLU A 128 0.70 -1.51 9.41
CA GLU A 128 0.87 -0.83 10.70
C GLU A 128 2.18 -0.03 10.81
N PRO A 129 3.35 -0.53 10.33
CA PRO A 129 4.59 0.24 10.42
C PRO A 129 4.53 1.54 9.61
N ILE A 130 3.79 1.56 8.51
CA ILE A 130 3.59 2.76 7.69
C ILE A 130 2.62 3.71 8.39
N ILE A 131 1.50 3.20 8.92
CA ILE A 131 0.54 4.01 9.70
C ILE A 131 1.22 4.68 10.88
N ALA A 132 1.99 3.91 11.67
CA ALA A 132 2.75 4.43 12.80
C ALA A 132 3.74 5.52 12.35
N SER A 133 4.49 5.29 11.27
CA SER A 133 5.43 6.27 10.73
C SER A 133 4.75 7.54 10.21
N LEU A 134 3.55 7.44 9.67
CA LEU A 134 2.82 8.60 9.15
C LEU A 134 2.13 9.39 10.28
N GLN A 135 1.77 8.74 11.40
CA GLN A 135 1.19 9.39 12.58
C GLN A 135 2.25 10.13 13.42
N ASP A 136 3.50 9.64 13.41
CA ASP A 136 4.64 10.33 14.01
C ASP A 136 4.98 11.58 13.17
N GLU A 137 4.67 12.79 13.67
CA GLU A 137 4.73 14.07 12.94
C GLU A 137 6.14 14.58 12.54
N HIS A 138 7.02 13.74 11.96
CA HIS A 138 8.40 14.17 11.62
C HIS A 138 8.84 13.89 10.17
N CYS A 139 7.94 13.52 9.28
CA CYS A 139 8.19 13.62 7.83
C CYS A 139 7.33 14.73 7.20
N GLY A 140 7.56 15.98 7.62
CA GLY A 140 6.96 17.14 6.99
C GLY A 140 7.31 18.46 7.70
N VAL A 141 8.14 19.26 7.02
CA VAL A 141 8.42 20.68 7.27
C VAL A 141 9.47 20.98 8.34
N ALA A 142 10.72 21.04 7.89
CA ALA A 142 11.60 22.13 8.29
C ALA A 142 10.86 23.43 7.94
N ALA A 143 10.25 24.06 8.95
CA ALA A 143 9.82 25.44 8.81
C ALA A 143 11.11 26.26 8.69
N ALA A 144 11.33 26.76 7.47
CA ALA A 144 12.34 27.76 7.21
C ALA A 144 12.14 28.94 8.17
N SER A 145 13.27 29.49 8.57
CA SER A 145 13.53 30.66 9.40
C SER A 145 12.63 31.86 9.14
#